data_AF-A0A4Q5PN40-F1
#
_entry.id   AF-A0A4Q5PN40-F1
#
_cell.length_a   1.000
_cell.length_b   1.000
_cell.length_c   1.000
_cell.angle_alpha   90.00
_cell.angle_beta   90.00
_cell.angle_gamma   90.00
#
_symmetry.space_group_name_H-M   'P 1'
#
loop_
_entity.id
_entity.type
_entity.pdbx_description
1 polymer ?
#
loop_
_entity_poly.entity_id
_entity_poly.type
_entity_poly.pdbx_seq_one_letter_code
_entity_poly.pdbx_strand_id
1 'polypeptide(L)'
;AATAVGAAAGAATGGLVGALTQAGVSDDDAPLYAEGVRRGGSLVTAKVADGDKARLESVLDTSSVNLQDRRTAWQKDGWTGYDPASQPYGAEEVRKERTLYR
;
A
#
# COMPACT_ATOMS: atom_id res chain seq x y z
N ALA A 1 12.48 -13.58 -11.26
CA ALA A 1 11.26 -14.21 -10.74
C ALA A 1 10.44 -13.12 -10.06
N ALA A 2 9.25 -12.81 -10.58
CA ALA A 2 8.31 -11.92 -9.89
C ALA A 2 7.46 -12.80 -8.98
N THR A 3 7.72 -12.75 -7.67
CA THR A 3 6.79 -13.33 -6.71
C THR A 3 5.60 -12.39 -6.66
N ALA A 4 4.58 -12.64 -7.48
CA ALA A 4 3.27 -12.13 -7.19
C ALA A 4 2.81 -12.83 -5.92
N VAL A 5 3.06 -12.22 -4.77
CA VAL A 5 2.43 -12.62 -3.51
C VAL A 5 0.97 -12.19 -3.62
N GLY A 6 0.20 -12.94 -4.40
CA GLY A 6 -1.25 -12.86 -4.40
C GLY A 6 -1.71 -13.39 -3.05
N ALA A 7 -1.91 -12.47 -2.09
CA ALA A 7 -2.69 -12.66 -0.87
C ALA A 7 -2.64 -14.06 -0.23
N ALA A 8 -1.46 -14.69 -0.14
CA ALA A 8 -1.31 -16.02 0.44
C ALA A 8 0.17 -16.35 0.65
N ALA A 9 0.84 -15.67 1.60
CA ALA A 9 2.00 -16.23 2.29
C ALA A 9 2.46 -15.30 3.42
N GLY A 10 2.39 -15.79 4.65
CA GLY A 10 3.33 -15.38 5.70
C GLY A 10 2.78 -14.46 6.77
N ALA A 11 2.05 -15.05 7.72
CA ALA A 11 2.18 -14.68 9.13
C ALA A 11 3.63 -14.96 9.62
N ALA A 12 4.62 -14.27 9.05
CA ALA A 12 5.78 -13.94 9.85
C ALA A 12 5.26 -12.98 10.93
N THR A 13 5.70 -13.15 12.15
CA THR A 13 5.20 -12.48 13.36
C THR A 13 5.14 -10.92 13.33
N GLY A 14 5.48 -10.26 12.21
CA GLY A 14 5.55 -8.80 12.04
C GLY A 14 4.45 -8.12 11.21
N GLY A 15 3.46 -8.85 10.67
CA GLY A 15 2.36 -8.25 9.88
C GLY A 15 2.83 -7.53 8.60
N LEU A 16 1.93 -6.82 7.93
CA LEU A 16 2.23 -6.16 6.65
C LEU A 16 3.31 -5.06 6.80
N VAL A 17 3.25 -4.26 7.88
CA VAL A 17 4.26 -3.24 8.16
C VAL A 17 5.65 -3.87 8.33
N GLY A 18 5.78 -4.93 9.15
CA GLY A 18 7.06 -5.61 9.34
C GLY A 18 7.59 -6.23 8.05
N ALA A 19 6.72 -6.82 7.22
CA ALA A 19 7.12 -7.35 5.92
C ALA A 19 7.63 -6.25 4.97
N LEU A 20 7.02 -5.06 4.99
CA LEU A 20 7.45 -3.92 4.18
C LEU A 20 8.78 -3.34 4.68
N THR A 21 8.96 -3.17 5.99
CA THR A 21 10.25 -2.74 6.55
C THR A 21 11.36 -3.72 6.20
N GLN A 22 11.11 -5.03 6.30
CA GLN A 22 12.07 -6.06 5.89
C GLN A 22 12.39 -6.03 4.39
N ALA A 23 11.46 -5.57 3.56
CA ALA A 23 11.65 -5.36 2.13
C ALA A 23 12.40 -4.05 1.80
N GLY A 24 12.79 -3.26 2.81
CA GLY A 24 13.55 -2.02 2.66
C GLY A 24 12.69 -0.76 2.57
N VAL A 25 11.40 -0.84 2.88
CA VAL A 25 10.55 0.35 3.05
C VAL A 25 10.90 1.01 4.38
N SER A 26 10.87 2.34 4.43
CA SER A 26 11.11 3.09 5.68
C SER A 26 10.00 2.83 6.71
N ASP A 27 10.33 2.93 8.01
CA ASP A 27 9.34 2.81 9.08
C ASP A 27 8.28 3.92 9.06
N ASP A 28 8.59 5.06 8.42
CA ASP A 28 7.65 6.18 8.25
C ASP A 28 6.63 5.93 7.12
N ASP A 29 7.02 5.17 6.09
CA ASP A 29 6.17 4.90 4.92
C ASP A 29 5.45 3.55 5.00
N ALA A 30 6.03 2.54 5.66
CA ALA A 30 5.43 1.22 5.77
C ALA A 30 4.00 1.25 6.36
N PRO A 31 3.70 2.03 7.42
CA PRO A 31 2.33 2.21 7.91
C PRO A 31 1.39 2.82 6.86
N LEU A 32 1.87 3.77 6.05
CA LEU A 32 1.06 4.44 5.03
C LEU A 32 0.66 3.47 3.91
N TYR A 33 1.61 2.65 3.44
CA TYR A 33 1.31 1.61 2.46
C TYR A 33 0.37 0.54 3.01
N ALA A 34 0.58 0.11 4.26
CA ALA A 34 -0.27 -0.87 4.92
C ALA A 34 -1.72 -0.37 5.07
N GLU A 35 -1.91 0.90 5.39
CA GLU A 35 -3.23 1.53 5.44
C GLU A 35 -3.89 1.57 4.05
N GLY A 36 -3.14 1.93 3.00
CA GLY A 36 -3.65 1.92 1.64
C GLY A 36 -4.15 0.54 1.20
N VAL A 37 -3.44 -0.53 1.57
CA VAL A 37 -3.89 -1.91 1.34
C VAL A 37 -5.13 -2.24 2.18
N ARG A 38 -5.14 -1.90 3.48
CA ARG A 38 -6.29 -2.14 4.37
C ARG A 38 -7.57 -1.48 3.86
N ARG A 39 -7.47 -0.31 3.23
CA ARG A 39 -8.60 0.43 2.62
C ARG A 39 -9.00 -0.05 1.23
N GLY A 40 -8.41 -1.14 0.73
CA GLY A 40 -8.78 -1.77 -0.55
C GLY A 40 -7.96 -1.31 -1.76
N GLY A 41 -6.82 -0.67 -1.52
CA GLY A 41 -5.78 -0.43 -2.51
C GLY A 41 -4.96 -1.69 -2.82
N SER A 42 -4.08 -1.59 -3.79
CA SER A 42 -3.11 -2.64 -4.13
C SER A 42 -1.71 -2.05 -4.12
N LEU A 43 -0.76 -2.78 -3.55
CA LEU A 43 0.64 -2.39 -3.52
C LEU A 43 1.42 -3.29 -4.46
N VAL A 44 2.16 -2.68 -5.39
CA VAL A 44 3.04 -3.38 -6.32
C VAL A 44 4.48 -2.97 -5.99
N THR A 45 5.32 -3.96 -5.71
CA THR A 45 6.76 -3.77 -5.51
C THR A 45 7.52 -4.65 -6.49
N ALA A 46 8.65 -4.14 -7.00
CA ALA A 46 9.51 -4.87 -7.91
C ALA A 46 10.98 -4.53 -7.65
N LYS A 47 11.83 -5.56 -7.57
CA LYS A 47 13.28 -5.38 -7.65
C LYS A 47 13.66 -5.37 -9.13
N VAL A 48 14.20 -4.25 -9.61
CA VAL A 48 14.51 -4.03 -11.03
C VAL A 48 15.98 -3.65 -11.19
N ALA A 49 16.55 -3.89 -12.35
CA ALA A 49 17.88 -3.38 -12.68
C ALA A 49 17.81 -1.86 -12.87
N ASP A 50 18.89 -1.14 -12.56
CA ASP A 50 18.90 0.34 -12.62
C ASP A 50 18.54 0.88 -14.02
N GLY A 51 18.95 0.19 -15.08
CA GLY A 51 18.62 0.54 -16.46
C GLY A 51 17.13 0.40 -16.81
N ASP A 52 16.37 -0.40 -16.06
CA ASP A 52 14.92 -0.59 -16.26
C ASP A 52 14.06 0.33 -15.39
N LYS A 53 14.63 0.94 -14.34
CA LYS A 53 13.90 1.70 -13.32
C LYS A 53 12.97 2.76 -13.93
N ALA A 54 13.53 3.70 -14.70
CA ALA A 54 12.75 4.81 -15.27
C ALA A 54 11.62 4.34 -16.22
N ARG A 55 11.86 3.26 -16.97
CA ARG A 55 10.87 2.66 -17.87
C ARG A 55 9.71 2.03 -17.10
N LEU A 56 10.01 1.32 -16.02
CA LEU A 56 8.98 0.65 -15.23
C LEU A 56 8.22 1.64 -14.32
N GLU A 57 8.91 2.66 -13.81
CA GLU A 57 8.27 3.77 -13.08
C GLU A 57 7.23 4.48 -13.94
N SER A 58 7.54 4.82 -15.20
CA SER A 58 6.56 5.50 -16.07
C SER A 58 5.33 4.65 -16.42
N VAL A 59 5.52 3.32 -16.53
CA VAL A 59 4.41 2.39 -16.73
C VAL A 59 3.51 2.33 -15.49
N LEU A 60 4.08 2.29 -14.29
CA LEU A 60 3.32 2.24 -13.05
C LEU A 60 2.66 3.58 -12.69
N ASP A 61 3.28 4.70 -13.05
CA ASP A 61 2.82 6.05 -12.70
C ASP A 61 1.40 6.34 -13.23
N THR A 62 1.08 5.85 -14.42
CA THR A 62 -0.21 6.07 -15.11
C THR A 62 -1.44 5.65 -14.29
N SER A 63 -1.29 4.71 -13.36
CA SER A 63 -2.38 4.22 -12.50
C SER A 63 -2.01 4.25 -11.03
N SER A 64 -0.91 4.93 -10.68
CA SER A 64 -0.46 5.05 -9.31
C SER A 64 -1.39 5.95 -8.51
N VAL A 65 -1.49 5.68 -7.22
CA VAL A 65 -2.22 6.53 -6.28
C VAL A 65 -1.21 7.47 -5.62
N ASN A 66 -1.48 8.77 -5.64
CA ASN A 66 -0.71 9.71 -4.82
C ASN A 66 -1.01 9.50 -3.34
N LEU A 67 -0.12 8.83 -2.63
CA LEU A 67 -0.30 8.51 -1.22
C LEU A 67 -0.21 9.70 -0.28
N GLN A 68 0.41 10.82 -0.68
CA GLN A 68 0.43 12.03 0.15
C GLN A 68 -0.94 12.69 0.20
N ASP A 69 -1.66 12.69 -0.93
CA ASP A 69 -3.04 13.17 -0.99
C ASP A 69 -3.96 12.27 -0.16
N ARG A 70 -3.77 10.94 -0.26
CA ARG A 70 -4.49 9.96 0.56
C ARG A 70 -4.22 10.14 2.04
N ARG A 71 -2.96 10.28 2.45
CA ARG A 71 -2.55 10.54 3.83
C ARG A 71 -3.28 11.76 4.39
N THR A 72 -3.26 12.86 3.64
CA THR A 72 -3.90 14.11 4.03
C THR A 72 -5.42 13.94 4.21
N ALA A 73 -6.08 13.22 3.29
CA ALA A 73 -7.50 12.96 3.39
C ALA A 73 -7.85 12.06 4.59
N TRP A 74 -7.12 10.96 4.78
CA TRP A 74 -7.34 10.06 5.91
C TRP A 74 -7.10 10.75 7.25
N GLN A 75 -6.08 11.61 7.35
CA GLN A 75 -5.83 12.40 8.56
C GLN A 75 -6.97 13.37 8.88
N LYS A 76 -7.58 14.00 7.86
CA LYS A 76 -8.78 14.83 8.04
C LYS A 76 -9.97 14.01 8.56
N ASP A 77 -10.05 12.74 8.16
CA ASP A 77 -11.06 11.79 8.61
C ASP A 77 -10.68 11.06 9.92
N GLY A 78 -9.61 11.51 10.61
CA GLY A 78 -9.23 11.03 11.94
C GLY A 78 -8.20 9.89 11.97
N TRP A 79 -7.60 9.53 10.83
CA TRP A 79 -6.52 8.55 10.79
C TRP A 79 -5.23 9.11 11.41
N THR A 80 -4.70 8.42 12.42
CA THR A 80 -3.46 8.82 13.13
C THR A 80 -2.29 7.87 12.87
N GLY A 81 -2.53 6.75 12.19
CA GLY A 81 -1.53 5.73 11.89
C GLY A 81 -2.17 4.39 11.59
N TYR A 82 -1.38 3.46 11.03
CA TYR A 82 -1.86 2.11 10.78
C TYR A 82 -2.07 1.35 12.10
N ASP A 83 -3.26 0.78 12.25
CA ASP A 83 -3.60 -0.12 13.34
C ASP A 83 -3.71 -1.57 12.81
N PRO A 84 -2.83 -2.49 13.22
CA PRO A 84 -2.88 -3.88 12.76
C PRO A 84 -4.11 -4.65 13.26
N ALA A 85 -4.82 -4.16 14.29
CA ALA A 85 -6.07 -4.76 14.76
C ALA A 85 -7.30 -4.32 13.94
N SER A 86 -7.18 -3.24 13.16
CA SER A 86 -8.25 -2.73 12.32
C SER A 86 -8.53 -3.69 11.16
N GLN A 87 -9.81 -4.00 10.95
CA GLN A 87 -10.22 -4.90 9.87
C GLN A 87 -9.95 -4.27 8.49
N PRO A 88 -9.61 -5.08 7.47
CA PRO A 88 -9.66 -4.65 6.08
C PRO A 88 -11.06 -4.19 5.69
N TYR A 89 -11.14 -3.19 4.82
CA TYR A 89 -12.42 -2.70 4.31
C TYR A 89 -13.18 -3.79 3.57
N GLY A 90 -14.47 -3.92 3.87
CA GLY A 90 -15.40 -4.75 3.12
C GLY A 90 -15.70 -4.17 1.73
N ALA A 91 -16.34 -4.97 0.87
CA ALA A 91 -16.56 -4.59 -0.53
C ALA A 91 -17.35 -3.28 -0.73
N GLU A 92 -18.29 -2.95 0.16
CA GLU A 92 -19.01 -1.67 0.12
C GLU A 92 -18.10 -0.50 0.54
N GLU A 93 -17.31 -0.67 1.60
CA GLU A 93 -16.37 0.35 2.08
C GLU A 93 -15.29 0.65 1.05
N VAL A 94 -14.75 -0.39 0.39
CA VAL A 94 -13.79 -0.22 -0.72
C VAL A 94 -14.43 0.52 -1.90
N ARG A 95 -15.68 0.24 -2.24
CA ARG A 95 -16.40 0.98 -3.31
C ARG A 95 -16.58 2.45 -2.94
N LYS A 96 -17.02 2.73 -1.72
CA LYS A 96 -17.17 4.09 -1.19
C LYS A 96 -15.84 4.83 -1.20
N GLU A 97 -14.78 4.21 -0.67
CA GLU A 97 -13.42 4.76 -0.69
C GLU A 97 -13.00 5.13 -2.12
N ARG A 98 -13.16 4.23 -3.10
CA ARG A 98 -12.80 4.52 -4.50
C ARG A 98 -13.58 5.68 -5.11
N THR A 99 -14.86 5.84 -4.76
CA THR A 99 -15.68 6.96 -5.27
C THR A 99 -15.27 8.32 -4.72
N LEU A 100 -14.64 8.39 -3.54
CA LEU A 100 -14.20 9.66 -2.94
C LEU A 100 -13.03 10.30 -3.68
N TYR A 101 -12.31 9.55 -4.51
CA TYR A 101 -11.06 9.99 -5.14
C TYR A 101 -11.00 9.69 -6.65
N ARG A 102 -12.16 9.56 -7.31
CA ARG A 102 -12.27 9.66 -8.78
C ARG A 102 -12.45 11.11 -9.16
#